data_AF-A0A7S4L9Z4-F1
#
_entry.id   AF-A0A7S4L9Z4-F1
#
_cell.length_a   1.000
_cell.length_b   1.000
_cell.length_c   1.000
_cell.angle_alpha   90.00
_cell.angle_beta   90.00
_cell.angle_gamma   90.00
#
_symmetry.space_group_name_H-M   'P 1'
#
loop_
_entity.id
_entity.type
_entity.pdbx_description
1 polymer ?
#
loop_
_entity_poly.entity_id
_entity_poly.type
_entity_poly.pdbx_seq_one_letter_code
_entity_poly.pdbx_strand_id
1 'polypeptide(L)'
;PRAFEPKGTFSVWSKEKCHNQRFMGEGGCFSSINTAIRHAKPYQEIVLTNGHFEEHVVITMPVIIRGTHHSIIQSPSESLPALTIQCRDALLMGISVKSAR
;
A
#
# COMPACT_ATOMS: atom_id res chain seq x y z
N PRO A 1 5.39 -33.15 -10.59
CA PRO A 1 5.23 -31.67 -10.47
C PRO A 1 4.22 -31.34 -9.36
N ARG A 2 4.68 -30.92 -8.18
CA ARG A 2 3.78 -30.50 -7.10
C ARG A 2 3.25 -29.11 -7.42
N ALA A 3 1.93 -28.98 -7.51
CA ALA A 3 1.26 -27.69 -7.62
C ALA A 3 1.59 -26.85 -6.39
N PHE A 4 1.97 -25.59 -6.61
CA PHE A 4 2.23 -24.62 -5.56
C PHE A 4 0.87 -24.18 -5.00
N GLU A 5 0.51 -24.67 -3.81
CA GLU A 5 -0.65 -24.15 -3.08
C GLU A 5 -0.20 -22.92 -2.27
N PRO A 6 -0.67 -21.70 -2.60
CA PRO A 6 -0.42 -20.56 -1.73
C PRO A 6 -1.30 -20.72 -0.49
N LYS A 7 -0.70 -21.18 0.61
CA LYS A 7 -1.28 -21.12 1.96
C LYS A 7 -1.26 -19.67 2.45
N GLY A 8 -2.17 -18.87 1.93
CA GLY A 8 -2.46 -17.52 2.40
C GLY A 8 -3.94 -17.27 2.23
N THR A 9 -4.67 -17.15 3.33
CA THR A 9 -6.08 -16.77 3.35
C THR A 9 -6.25 -15.43 2.64
N PHE A 10 -6.73 -15.47 1.39
CA PHE A 10 -7.20 -14.29 0.67
C PHE A 10 -8.42 -13.76 1.39
N SER A 11 -8.23 -12.73 2.20
CA SER A 11 -9.35 -12.03 2.80
C SER A 11 -9.89 -11.05 1.75
N VAL A 12 -10.99 -11.41 1.11
CA VAL A 12 -11.77 -10.52 0.26
C VAL A 12 -12.42 -9.49 1.17
N TRP A 13 -11.80 -8.31 1.33
CA TRP A 13 -12.33 -7.28 2.21
C TRP A 13 -13.43 -6.48 1.50
N SER A 14 -14.67 -6.60 1.99
CA SER A 14 -15.81 -5.83 1.49
C SER A 14 -15.61 -4.33 1.74
N LYS A 15 -15.81 -3.52 0.69
CA LYS A 15 -15.82 -2.05 0.72
C LYS A 15 -16.79 -1.48 1.78
N GLU A 16 -17.76 -2.25 2.23
CA GLU A 16 -18.88 -1.80 3.08
C GLU A 16 -18.48 -1.41 4.51
N LYS A 17 -17.27 -1.77 4.99
CA LYS A 17 -16.85 -1.48 6.38
C LYS A 17 -15.94 -0.25 6.56
N CYS A 18 -15.34 0.30 5.52
CA CYS A 18 -14.48 1.50 5.64
C CYS A 18 -15.22 2.74 5.13
N HIS A 19 -16.28 3.18 5.82
CA HIS A 19 -17.10 4.32 5.38
C HIS A 19 -16.40 5.69 5.45
N ASN A 20 -15.14 5.80 5.91
CA ASN A 20 -14.39 7.07 6.04
C ASN A 20 -12.84 6.94 6.06
N GLN A 21 -12.23 5.80 5.69
CA GLN A 21 -10.77 5.59 5.83
C GLN A 21 -10.13 4.98 4.58
N ARG A 22 -8.94 5.49 4.21
CA ARG A 22 -8.38 5.43 2.84
C ARG A 22 -7.37 4.29 2.56
N PHE A 23 -7.14 3.39 3.50
CA PHE A 23 -6.18 2.28 3.37
C PHE A 23 -6.69 1.01 4.02
N MET A 24 -6.41 -0.17 3.44
CA MET A 24 -6.80 -1.48 3.97
C MET A 24 -5.56 -2.40 4.12
N GLY A 25 -5.38 -3.02 5.29
CA GLY A 25 -4.39 -4.07 5.57
C GLY A 25 -4.88 -5.08 6.63
N GLU A 26 -4.14 -6.16 6.92
CA GLU A 26 -4.45 -7.00 8.11
C GLU A 26 -4.32 -6.10 9.33
N GLY A 27 -5.39 -5.97 10.11
CA GLY A 27 -5.43 -5.15 11.33
C GLY A 27 -6.37 -3.94 11.27
N GLY A 28 -6.90 -3.58 10.11
CA GLY A 28 -7.96 -2.56 10.01
C GLY A 28 -7.82 -1.59 8.84
N CYS A 29 -8.59 -0.50 8.90
CA CYS A 29 -8.43 0.62 7.99
C CYS A 29 -7.37 1.59 8.59
N PHE A 30 -6.44 2.10 7.78
CA PHE A 30 -5.41 3.03 8.23
C PHE A 30 -5.63 4.43 7.64
N SER A 31 -4.99 5.44 8.23
CA SER A 31 -4.98 6.83 7.76
C SER A 31 -3.70 7.24 7.02
N SER A 32 -2.68 6.37 6.98
CA SER A 32 -1.39 6.58 6.33
C SER A 32 -0.82 5.28 5.75
N ILE A 33 -0.17 5.37 4.58
CA ILE A 33 0.50 4.22 3.92
C ILE A 33 1.64 3.69 4.81
N ASN A 34 2.46 4.59 5.36
CA ASN A 34 3.58 4.19 6.23
C ASN A 34 3.10 3.46 7.48
N THR A 35 1.94 3.83 8.03
CA THR A 35 1.36 3.13 9.18
C THR A 35 0.90 1.72 8.81
N ALA A 36 0.30 1.55 7.63
CA ALA A 36 -0.07 0.22 7.12
C ALA A 36 1.18 -0.65 6.90
N ILE A 37 2.26 -0.11 6.31
CA ILE A 37 3.53 -0.83 6.11
C ILE A 37 4.13 -1.29 7.45
N ARG A 38 4.12 -0.44 8.49
CA ARG A 38 4.64 -0.79 9.82
C ARG A 38 3.89 -1.94 10.51
N HIS A 39 2.61 -2.10 10.21
CA HIS A 39 1.77 -3.17 10.78
C HIS A 39 1.68 -4.40 9.87
N ALA A 40 2.14 -4.28 8.63
CA ALA A 40 2.14 -5.38 7.69
C ALA A 40 3.19 -6.43 8.07
N LYS A 41 3.02 -7.63 7.53
CA LYS A 41 3.99 -8.71 7.50
C LYS A 41 4.68 -8.75 6.13
N PRO A 42 5.87 -9.39 6.02
CA PRO A 42 6.51 -9.62 4.73
C PRO A 42 5.56 -10.25 3.71
N TYR A 43 5.59 -9.75 2.48
CA TYR A 43 4.77 -10.13 1.32
C TYR A 43 3.27 -9.90 1.49
N GLN A 44 2.85 -9.18 2.52
CA GLN A 44 1.45 -8.88 2.72
C GLN A 44 0.95 -7.84 1.71
N GLU A 45 -0.31 -8.01 1.29
CA GLU A 45 -1.00 -7.06 0.44
C GLU A 45 -1.59 -5.88 1.24
N ILE A 46 -1.26 -4.67 0.78
CA ILE A 46 -1.80 -3.39 1.23
C ILE A 46 -2.60 -2.81 0.06
N VAL A 47 -3.89 -2.60 0.27
CA VAL A 47 -4.78 -2.09 -0.77
C VAL A 47 -4.98 -0.58 -0.58
N LEU A 48 -4.58 0.19 -1.59
CA LEU A 48 -4.86 1.63 -1.64
C LEU A 48 -6.22 1.84 -2.31
N THR A 49 -7.12 2.52 -1.60
CA THR A 49 -8.40 2.94 -2.20
C THR A 49 -8.18 4.12 -3.15
N ASN A 50 -9.24 4.55 -3.82
CA ASN A 50 -9.21 5.78 -4.61
C ASN A 50 -8.88 6.98 -3.71
N GLY A 51 -7.90 7.78 -4.10
CA GLY A 51 -7.50 8.97 -3.36
C GLY A 51 -6.11 9.49 -3.72
N HIS A 52 -5.88 10.71 -3.25
CA HIS A 52 -4.57 11.35 -3.21
C HIS A 52 -3.98 11.21 -1.81
N PHE A 53 -2.74 10.76 -1.76
CA PHE A 53 -2.00 10.47 -0.54
C PHE A 53 -0.74 11.33 -0.52
N GLU A 54 -0.79 12.41 0.25
CA GLU A 54 0.32 13.34 0.39
C GLU A 54 1.25 12.85 1.49
N GLU A 55 2.18 11.96 1.12
CA GLU A 55 3.05 11.25 2.05
C GLU A 55 4.39 10.91 1.38
N HIS A 56 5.47 10.99 2.15
CA HIS A 56 6.74 10.33 1.80
C HIS A 56 6.68 8.88 2.26
N VAL A 57 6.41 7.95 1.33
CA VAL A 57 6.26 6.53 1.63
C VAL A 57 7.61 5.82 1.60
N VAL A 58 7.97 5.12 2.67
CA VAL A 58 9.22 4.37 2.77
C VAL A 58 8.93 2.88 2.91
N ILE A 59 9.36 2.09 1.92
CA ILE A 59 9.21 0.64 1.91
C ILE A 59 10.52 0.00 2.36
N THR A 60 10.56 -0.50 3.59
CA THR A 60 11.76 -1.11 4.20
C THR A 60 11.69 -2.64 4.26
N MET A 61 10.57 -3.24 3.87
CA MET A 61 10.36 -4.68 3.85
C MET A 61 9.50 -5.09 2.65
N PRO A 62 9.61 -6.33 2.15
CA PRO A 62 8.83 -6.77 0.99
C PRO A 62 7.34 -6.70 1.32
N VAL A 63 6.57 -5.97 0.52
CA VAL A 63 5.12 -5.82 0.60
C VAL A 63 4.54 -5.74 -0.81
N ILE A 64 3.25 -6.04 -0.94
CA ILE A 64 2.50 -5.86 -2.18
C ILE A 64 1.58 -4.65 -1.99
N ILE A 65 1.83 -3.56 -2.70
CA ILE A 65 0.96 -2.37 -2.69
C ILE A 65 0.12 -2.37 -3.96
N ARG A 66 -1.20 -2.52 -3.80
CA ARG A 66 -2.16 -2.54 -4.91
C ARG A 66 -3.10 -1.34 -4.85
N GLY A 67 -2.96 -0.42 -5.79
CA GLY A 67 -3.94 0.62 -6.06
C GLY A 67 -5.16 0.04 -6.77
N THR A 68 -6.35 0.35 -6.27
CA THR A 68 -7.59 -0.16 -6.86
C THR A 68 -8.09 0.72 -8.00
N HIS A 69 -8.12 2.04 -7.81
CA HIS A 69 -8.57 3.02 -8.81
C HIS A 69 -7.96 4.38 -8.47
N HIS A 70 -7.28 5.07 -9.40
CA HIS A 70 -6.77 6.44 -9.20
C HIS A 70 -6.03 6.68 -7.88
N SER A 71 -5.27 5.70 -7.39
CA SER A 71 -4.47 5.83 -6.16
C SER A 71 -3.17 6.59 -6.47
N ILE A 72 -3.05 7.82 -5.97
CA ILE A 72 -1.92 8.70 -6.24
C ILE A 72 -1.13 8.93 -4.95
N ILE A 73 0.14 8.53 -4.94
CA ILE A 73 1.10 8.90 -3.90
C ILE A 73 1.82 10.16 -4.36
N GLN A 74 1.67 11.25 -3.62
CA GLN A 74 2.28 12.54 -3.90
C GLN A 74 3.24 12.91 -2.78
N SER A 75 4.37 13.49 -3.13
CA SER A 75 5.29 13.99 -2.12
C SER A 75 4.67 15.14 -1.32
N PRO A 76 4.87 15.20 0.01
CA PRO A 76 4.43 16.33 0.83
C PRO A 76 5.29 17.59 0.64
N SER A 77 6.45 17.50 0.00
CA SER A 77 7.34 18.64 -0.25
C SER A 77 8.27 18.41 -1.43
N GLU A 78 8.81 19.48 -2.02
CA GLU A 78 9.79 19.37 -3.11
C GLU A 78 11.12 18.74 -2.67
N SER A 79 11.40 18.79 -1.37
CA SER A 79 12.63 18.28 -0.76
C SER A 79 12.60 16.76 -0.48
N LEU A 80 11.43 16.13 -0.57
CA LEU A 80 11.26 14.70 -0.29
C LEU A 80 10.72 13.98 -1.52
N PRO A 81 11.12 12.72 -1.78
CA PRO A 81 10.45 11.89 -2.76
C PRO A 81 9.10 11.43 -2.23
N ALA A 82 8.15 11.18 -3.12
CA ALA A 82 6.87 10.56 -2.74
C ALA A 82 7.03 9.09 -2.30
N LEU A 83 8.03 8.40 -2.88
CA LEU A 83 8.26 6.97 -2.65
C LEU A 83 9.76 6.67 -2.57
N THR A 84 10.16 5.92 -1.54
CA THR A 84 11.51 5.37 -1.37
C THR A 84 11.41 3.88 -1.09
N ILE A 85 12.13 3.06 -1.86
CA ILE A 85 12.15 1.60 -1.72
C ILE A 85 13.55 1.18 -1.27
N GLN A 86 13.64 0.57 -0.08
CA GLN A 86 14.88 0.18 0.58
C GLN A 86 14.93 -1.33 0.89
N CYS A 87 14.09 -2.12 0.24
CA CYS A 87 14.08 -3.57 0.36
C CYS A 87 14.09 -4.23 -1.02
N ARG A 88 14.32 -5.54 -1.04
CA ARG A 88 14.10 -6.37 -2.21
C ARG A 88 12.64 -6.80 -2.29
N ASP A 89 12.21 -7.19 -3.49
CA ASP A 89 10.94 -7.88 -3.74
C ASP A 89 9.67 -7.13 -3.31
N ALA A 90 9.73 -5.79 -3.24
CA ALA A 90 8.54 -4.96 -3.14
C ALA A 90 7.78 -4.95 -4.48
N LEU A 91 6.48 -5.19 -4.45
CA LEU A 91 5.61 -5.16 -5.62
C LEU A 91 4.64 -3.99 -5.51
N LEU A 92 4.62 -3.13 -6.52
CA LEU A 92 3.72 -1.98 -6.58
C LEU A 92 2.93 -2.04 -7.89
N MET A 93 1.60 -2.00 -7.79
CA MET A 93 0.71 -2.18 -8.94
C MET A 93 -0.47 -1.21 -8.87
N GLY A 94 -0.88 -0.66 -10.01
CA GLY A 94 -2.08 0.16 -10.11
C GLY A 94 -2.01 1.50 -9.35
N ILE A 95 -0.80 1.99 -9.07
CA ILE A 95 -0.56 3.27 -8.39
C ILE A 95 0.06 4.30 -9.33
N SER A 96 -0.18 5.58 -9.06
CA SER A 96 0.53 6.70 -9.66
C SER A 96 1.40 7.38 -8.61
N VAL A 97 2.59 7.85 -8.99
CA VAL A 97 3.53 8.55 -8.10
C VAL A 97 3.79 9.94 -8.67
N LYS A 98 3.73 10.97 -7.82
CA LYS A 98 3.92 12.37 -8.21
C LYS A 98 4.88 13.09 -7.26
N SER A 99 5.76 13.93 -7.81
CA SER A 99 6.52 14.90 -7.01
C SER A 99 5.60 16.01 -6.47
N ALA A 100 6.04 16.71 -5.43
CA ALA A 100 5.44 17.99 -5.04
C ALA A 100 5.63 19.01 -6.18
N ARG A 101 4.73 20.00 -6.20
CA ARG A 101 4.72 21.13 -7.14
C ARG A 101 5.25 22.38 -6.49
#